data_AF-A0A4Q1KM70-F1
#
_entry.id   AF-A0A4Q1KM70-F1
#
_cell.length_a   1.000
_cell.length_b   1.000
_cell.length_c   1.000
_cell.angle_alpha   90.00
_cell.angle_beta   90.00
_cell.angle_gamma   90.00
#
_symmetry.space_group_name_H-M   'P 1'
#
loop_
_entity.id
_entity.type
_entity.pdbx_description
1 polymer ?
#
loop_
_entity_poly.entity_id
_entity_poly.type
_entity_poly.pdbx_seq_one_letter_code
_entity_poly.pdbx_strand_id
1 'polypeptide(L)'
;MELHADPPYPAQACKDESLYRISPDAVDCPLGDGLALFDPRDGASFTLNRTGALIWNSARQPVTFSALRAMLNVACKGAPDDIDADLRAIVDALVKSGLFIAVAGADAEADTAHAA
;
A
#
# COMPACT_ATOMS: atom_id res chain seq x y z
N MET A 1 -16.08 -12.66 28.49
CA MET A 1 -16.38 -11.98 27.21
C MET A 1 -15.04 -11.63 26.62
N GLU A 2 -14.40 -12.62 26.02
CA GLU A 2 -13.03 -12.51 25.51
C GLU A 2 -13.12 -11.88 24.13
N LEU A 3 -12.69 -10.63 24.03
CA LEU A 3 -12.44 -9.97 22.76
C LEU A 3 -11.23 -10.69 22.14
N HIS A 4 -11.49 -11.59 21.19
CA HIS A 4 -10.48 -12.12 20.29
C HIS A 4 -9.98 -10.95 19.44
N ALA A 5 -8.95 -10.27 19.94
CA ALA A 5 -8.07 -9.48 19.09
C ALA A 5 -7.28 -10.50 18.26
N ASP A 6 -7.77 -10.75 17.04
CA ASP A 6 -6.95 -11.30 15.99
C ASP A 6 -5.64 -10.48 15.96
N PRO A 7 -4.45 -11.11 15.99
CA PRO A 7 -3.22 -10.36 15.91
C PRO A 7 -3.27 -9.53 14.63
N PRO A 8 -3.01 -8.19 14.67
CA PRO A 8 -2.87 -7.45 13.43
C PRO A 8 -1.80 -8.17 12.61
N TYR A 9 -2.21 -8.56 11.40
CA TYR A 9 -1.46 -9.24 10.35
C TYR A 9 0.05 -9.25 10.60
N PRO A 10 0.74 -10.40 10.56
CA PRO A 10 2.19 -10.43 10.77
C PRO A 10 2.77 -9.40 9.80
N ALA A 11 3.46 -8.40 10.35
CA ALA A 11 4.20 -7.41 9.59
C ALA A 11 5.18 -8.18 8.70
N GLN A 12 4.74 -8.57 7.51
CA GLN A 12 5.54 -9.33 6.57
C GLN A 12 6.61 -8.33 6.15
N ALA A 13 7.81 -8.50 6.72
CA ALA A 13 8.99 -7.74 6.37
C ALA A 13 9.02 -7.63 4.84
N CYS A 14 8.89 -6.41 4.35
CA CYS A 14 8.70 -6.12 2.94
C CYS A 14 9.77 -6.81 2.10
N LYS A 15 9.45 -7.99 1.53
CA LYS A 15 10.36 -8.70 0.64
C LYS A 15 10.32 -7.99 -0.70
N ASP A 16 11.48 -7.91 -1.35
CA ASP A 16 11.63 -7.21 -2.64
C ASP A 16 10.69 -7.80 -3.72
N GLU A 17 10.41 -9.10 -3.62
CA GLU A 17 9.52 -9.86 -4.51
C GLU A 17 8.05 -9.91 -4.04
N SER A 18 7.71 -9.28 -2.91
CA SER A 18 6.31 -9.20 -2.47
C SER A 18 5.51 -8.33 -3.42
N LEU A 19 4.38 -8.86 -3.89
CA LEU A 19 3.37 -8.09 -4.61
C LEU A 19 2.51 -7.34 -3.61
N TYR A 20 2.28 -6.06 -3.87
CA TYR A 20 1.37 -5.21 -3.11
C TYR A 20 0.24 -4.76 -4.02
N ARG A 21 -0.97 -4.73 -3.47
CA ARG A 21 -2.12 -4.07 -4.11
C ARG A 21 -2.82 -3.17 -3.11
N ILE A 22 -3.55 -2.20 -3.63
CA ILE A 22 -4.47 -1.39 -2.83
C ILE A 22 -5.57 -2.29 -2.25
N SER A 23 -5.92 -2.05 -0.99
CA SER A 23 -7.07 -2.66 -0.33
C SER A 23 -8.37 -2.21 -1.02
N PRO A 24 -9.30 -3.11 -1.35
CA PRO A 24 -10.54 -2.75 -2.03
C PRO A 24 -11.44 -1.82 -1.19
N ASP A 25 -11.27 -1.82 0.13
CA ASP A 25 -11.96 -0.92 1.05
C ASP A 25 -11.35 0.48 1.11
N ALA A 26 -10.15 0.68 0.59
CA ALA A 26 -9.47 1.97 0.67
C ALA A 26 -10.10 2.98 -0.28
N VAL A 27 -10.43 4.15 0.25
CA VAL A 27 -11.00 5.24 -0.54
C VAL A 27 -9.92 6.25 -0.85
N ASP A 28 -9.73 6.55 -2.14
CA ASP A 28 -8.82 7.59 -2.58
C ASP A 28 -9.56 8.81 -3.15
N CYS A 29 -9.14 10.00 -2.72
CA CYS A 29 -9.69 11.27 -3.13
C CYS A 29 -8.55 12.20 -3.57
N PRO A 30 -8.62 12.81 -4.77
CA PRO A 30 -7.62 13.78 -5.18
C PRO A 30 -7.65 15.02 -4.27
N LEU A 31 -6.48 15.43 -3.78
CA LEU A 31 -6.33 16.60 -2.90
C LEU A 31 -5.19 17.49 -3.41
N GLY A 32 -5.54 18.52 -4.18
CA GLY A 32 -4.55 19.41 -4.81
C GLY A 32 -3.62 18.64 -5.76
N ASP A 33 -2.31 18.69 -5.50
CA ASP A 33 -1.26 17.95 -6.23
C ASP A 33 -0.98 16.54 -5.64
N GLY A 34 -1.73 16.13 -4.63
CA GLY A 34 -1.58 14.86 -3.92
C GLY A 34 -2.86 14.04 -3.87
N LEU A 35 -2.85 13.04 -3.00
CA LEU A 35 -3.99 12.14 -2.76
C LEU A 35 -4.32 12.12 -1.27
N ALA A 36 -5.57 12.28 -0.92
CA ALA A 36 -6.07 11.91 0.40
C ALA A 36 -6.61 10.48 0.34
N LEU A 37 -6.08 9.63 1.19
CA LEU A 37 -6.57 8.28 1.43
C LEU A 37 -7.39 8.28 2.70
N PHE A 38 -8.50 7.56 2.67
CA PHE A 38 -9.34 7.36 3.82
C PHE A 38 -9.53 5.87 4.05
N ASP A 39 -9.18 5.43 5.25
CA ASP A 39 -9.53 4.09 5.71
C ASP A 39 -10.88 4.14 6.44
N PRO A 40 -11.94 3.52 5.90
CA PRO A 40 -13.25 3.55 6.51
C PRO A 40 -13.39 2.65 7.75
N ARG A 41 -12.39 1.82 8.07
CA ARG A 41 -12.43 0.86 9.18
C ARG A 41 -11.96 1.49 10.48
N ASP A 42 -10.87 2.27 10.42
CA ASP A 42 -10.28 2.96 11.57
C ASP A 42 -10.63 4.47 11.59
N GLY A 43 -11.12 5.01 10.47
CA GLY A 43 -11.39 6.44 10.31
C GLY A 43 -10.14 7.28 10.12
N ALA A 44 -8.99 6.64 9.82
CA ALA A 44 -7.73 7.31 9.59
C ALA A 44 -7.69 7.95 8.19
N SER A 45 -7.26 9.21 8.13
CA SER A 45 -7.02 9.93 6.87
C SER A 45 -5.52 10.13 6.64
N PHE A 46 -5.00 9.61 5.54
CA PHE A 46 -3.61 9.78 5.13
C PHE A 46 -3.52 10.71 3.93
N THR A 47 -2.64 11.70 3.98
CA THR A 47 -2.36 12.56 2.82
C THR A 47 -1.05 12.17 2.18
N LEU A 48 -1.11 11.71 0.94
CA LEU A 48 0.02 11.43 0.09
C LEU A 48 0.39 12.66 -0.74
N ASN A 49 1.67 13.02 -0.70
CA ASN A 49 2.25 13.99 -1.62
C ASN A 49 2.34 13.39 -3.04
N ARG A 50 2.76 14.19 -4.04
CA ARG A 50 2.92 13.74 -5.44
C ARG A 50 3.62 12.38 -5.58
N THR A 51 4.69 12.15 -4.81
CA THR A 51 5.44 10.88 -4.80
C THR A 51 4.60 9.71 -4.29
N GLY A 52 3.87 9.90 -3.18
CA GLY A 52 2.96 8.89 -2.65
C GLY A 52 1.78 8.62 -3.60
N ALA A 53 1.24 9.65 -4.25
CA ALA A 53 0.19 9.51 -5.24
C ALA A 53 0.64 8.68 -6.46
N LEU A 54 1.91 8.79 -6.86
CA LEU A 54 2.50 7.92 -7.88
C LEU A 54 2.55 6.46 -7.43
N ILE A 55 3.06 6.20 -6.22
CA ILE A 55 3.09 4.85 -5.63
C ILE A 55 1.67 4.25 -5.57
N TRP A 56 0.71 5.05 -5.10
CA TRP A 56 -0.70 4.65 -5.02
C TRP A 56 -1.26 4.30 -6.40
N ASN A 57 -1.11 5.20 -7.37
CA ASN A 57 -1.64 4.96 -8.71
C ASN A 57 -1.01 3.73 -9.39
N SER A 58 0.27 3.47 -9.12
CA SER A 58 0.96 2.27 -9.58
C SER A 58 0.47 0.99 -8.88
N ALA A 59 0.08 1.07 -7.61
CA ALA A 59 -0.46 -0.05 -6.84
C ALA A 59 -1.96 -0.33 -7.10
N ARG A 60 -2.60 0.43 -8.01
CA ARG A 60 -3.91 0.06 -8.58
C ARG A 60 -3.85 -1.27 -9.33
N GLN A 61 -2.67 -1.65 -9.81
CA GLN A 61 -2.37 -3.00 -10.25
C GLN A 61 -1.39 -3.65 -9.26
N PRO A 62 -1.38 -4.98 -9.13
CA PRO A 62 -0.41 -5.68 -8.30
C PRO A 62 1.01 -5.29 -8.72
N VAL A 63 1.76 -4.69 -7.80
CA VAL A 63 3.09 -4.14 -8.08
C VAL A 63 4.10 -4.67 -7.08
N THR A 64 5.29 -5.01 -7.56
CA THR A 64 6.40 -5.44 -6.68
C THR A 64 7.12 -4.24 -6.09
N PHE A 65 7.78 -4.45 -4.95
CA PHE A 65 8.61 -3.43 -4.33
C PHE A 65 9.70 -2.93 -5.28
N SER A 66 10.36 -3.83 -6.02
CA SER A 66 11.39 -3.46 -7.00
C SER A 66 10.84 -2.58 -8.13
N ALA A 67 9.60 -2.81 -8.57
CA ALA A 67 8.96 -1.99 -9.61
C ALA A 67 8.61 -0.60 -9.08
N LEU A 68 8.07 -0.49 -7.86
CA LEU A 68 7.84 0.79 -7.19
C LEU A 68 9.14 1.58 -7.04
N ARG A 69 10.21 0.90 -6.60
CA ARG A 69 11.55 1.48 -6.47
C ARG A 69 12.07 1.99 -7.81
N ALA A 70 11.95 1.22 -8.89
CA ALA A 70 12.39 1.62 -10.22
C ALA A 70 11.62 2.87 -10.71
N MET A 71 10.30 2.92 -10.50
CA MET A 71 9.49 4.08 -10.87
C MET A 71 9.86 5.32 -10.07
N LEU A 72 10.09 5.19 -8.76
CA LEU A 72 10.53 6.31 -7.92
C LEU A 72 11.90 6.82 -8.33
N ASN A 73 12.83 5.94 -8.67
CA ASN A 73 14.15 6.33 -9.15
C ASN A 73 14.05 7.17 -10.44
N VAL A 74 13.19 6.75 -11.37
CA VAL A 74 12.90 7.51 -12.60
C VAL A 74 12.21 8.85 -12.29
N ALA A 75 11.20 8.85 -11.42
CA ALA A 75 10.42 10.03 -11.07
C ALA A 75 11.26 11.09 -10.32
N CYS A 76 12.17 10.65 -9.45
CA CYS A 76 13.00 11.50 -8.61
C CYS A 76 14.36 11.86 -9.23
N LYS A 77 14.63 11.49 -10.50
CA LYS A 77 15.89 11.81 -11.24
C LYS A 77 17.16 11.67 -10.36
N GLY A 78 17.41 10.47 -9.85
CA GLY A 78 18.64 10.18 -9.10
C GLY A 78 18.56 10.61 -7.62
N ALA A 79 17.48 10.22 -6.95
CA ALA A 79 17.35 10.46 -5.51
C ALA A 79 18.38 9.63 -4.69
N PRO A 80 18.76 10.14 -3.51
CA PRO A 80 19.89 9.67 -2.71
C PRO A 80 19.74 8.24 -2.18
N ASP A 81 20.83 7.69 -1.62
CA ASP A 81 20.98 6.33 -1.05
C ASP A 81 19.78 5.86 -0.18
N ASP A 82 19.06 6.80 0.44
CA ASP A 82 17.94 6.54 1.36
C ASP A 82 16.55 6.33 0.71
N ILE A 83 16.41 6.38 -0.63
CA ILE A 83 15.10 6.21 -1.28
C ILE A 83 14.45 4.85 -0.95
N ASP A 84 15.28 3.83 -0.71
CA ASP A 84 14.84 2.48 -0.38
C ASP A 84 14.26 2.42 1.05
N ALA A 85 14.88 3.17 1.97
CA ALA A 85 14.40 3.30 3.35
C ALA A 85 13.10 4.10 3.42
N ASP A 86 13.00 5.21 2.67
CA ASP A 86 11.78 6.01 2.57
C ASP A 86 10.63 5.22 1.93
N LEU A 87 10.90 4.52 0.82
CA LEU A 87 9.93 3.63 0.19
C LEU A 87 9.47 2.51 1.13
N ARG A 88 10.40 1.85 1.85
CA ARG A 88 10.02 0.85 2.85
C ARG A 88 9.15 1.44 3.94
N ALA A 89 9.48 2.62 4.47
CA ALA A 89 8.70 3.28 5.51
C ALA A 89 7.28 3.62 5.03
N ILE A 90 7.14 4.12 3.79
CA ILE A 90 5.84 4.43 3.19
C ILE A 90 5.02 3.15 2.99
N VAL A 91 5.61 2.11 2.37
CA VAL A 91 4.91 0.84 2.13
C VAL A 91 4.49 0.18 3.45
N ASP A 92 5.38 0.15 4.45
CA ASP A 92 5.09 -0.38 5.78
C ASP A 92 3.96 0.41 6.47
N ALA A 93 3.97 1.75 6.39
CA ALA A 93 2.90 2.57 6.92
C ALA A 93 1.56 2.31 6.22
N LEU A 94 1.55 2.16 4.89
CA LEU A 94 0.34 1.85 4.13
C LEU A 94 -0.21 0.45 4.44
N VAL A 95 0.67 -0.54 4.61
CA VAL A 95 0.28 -1.91 5.00
C VAL A 95 -0.25 -1.92 6.43
N LYS A 96 0.42 -1.26 7.38
CA LYS A 96 -0.04 -1.13 8.77
C LYS A 96 -1.38 -0.44 8.89
N SER A 97 -1.65 0.50 7.99
CA SER A 97 -2.92 1.23 7.95
C SER A 97 -4.03 0.47 7.22
N GLY A 98 -3.77 -0.75 6.72
CA GLY A 98 -4.74 -1.55 5.98
C GLY A 98 -5.04 -1.05 4.56
N LEU A 99 -4.34 -0.01 4.10
CA LEU A 99 -4.52 0.60 2.78
C LEU A 99 -3.85 -0.22 1.69
N PHE A 100 -2.74 -0.88 2.02
CA PHE A 100 -2.05 -1.85 1.15
C PHE A 100 -2.16 -3.25 1.73
N ILE A 101 -2.33 -4.23 0.85
CA ILE A 101 -2.32 -5.65 1.20
C ILE A 101 -1.22 -6.36 0.40
N ALA A 102 -0.41 -7.13 1.10
CA ALA A 102 0.60 -7.99 0.49
C ALA A 102 -0.10 -9.21 -0.12
N VAL A 103 -0.02 -9.33 -1.44
CA VAL A 103 -0.48 -10.50 -2.17
C VAL A 103 0.72 -11.45 -2.23
N ALA A 104 0.75 -12.43 -1.34
CA ALA A 104 1.53 -13.63 -1.63
C ALA A 104 0.95 -14.21 -2.92
N GLY A 105 1.78 -14.64 -3.88
CA GLY A 105 1.34 -15.13 -5.19
C GLY A 105 0.49 -16.43 -5.17
N ALA A 106 -0.29 -16.65 -4.11
CA ALA A 106 -1.16 -17.80 -3.88
C ALA A 106 -2.63 -17.44 -3.59
N ASP A 107 -3.05 -16.17 -3.70
CA ASP A 107 -4.44 -15.75 -3.50
C ASP A 107 -5.02 -15.06 -4.74
N ALA A 108 -5.03 -15.77 -5.86
CA ALA A 108 -5.82 -15.41 -7.04
C ALA A 108 -7.27 -15.96 -6.97
N GLU A 109 -7.64 -16.72 -5.93
CA GLU A 109 -8.93 -17.42 -5.87
C GLU A 109 -9.61 -17.26 -4.49
N ALA A 110 -9.93 -16.04 -4.07
CA ALA A 110 -10.86 -15.82 -2.95
C ALA A 110 -11.45 -14.40 -2.94
N ASP A 111 -12.04 -13.94 -4.04
CA ASP A 111 -13.09 -12.91 -3.95
C ASP A 111 -14.06 -13.03 -5.13
N THR A 112 -14.89 -14.06 -5.07
CA THR A 112 -16.14 -14.11 -5.83
C THR A 112 -17.20 -14.74 -4.92
N ALA A 113 -17.46 -14.08 -3.79
CA ALA A 113 -18.52 -14.48 -2.86
C ALA A 113 -19.07 -13.28 -2.06
N HIS A 114 -19.51 -12.23 -2.75
CA HIS A 114 -20.46 -11.25 -2.20
C HIS A 114 -21.13 -10.55 -3.41
N ALA A 115 -22.44 -10.59 -3.68
CA ALA A 115 -23.60 -10.98 -2.90
C ALA A 115 -24.76 -11.36 -3.85
N ALA A 116 -25.60 -12.29 -3.34
CA ALA A 116 -27.01 -12.61 -3.64
C ALA A 116 -27.61 -12.33 -5.04
#